data_AF-A0A7T5UQ22-F1
#
_entry.id   AF-A0A7T5UQ22-F1
#
_cell.length_a   1.000
_cell.length_b   1.000
_cell.length_c   1.000
_cell.angle_alpha   90.00
_cell.angle_beta   90.00
_cell.angle_gamma   90.00
#
_symmetry.space_group_name_H-M   'P 1'
#
loop_
_entity.id
_entity.type
_entity.pdbx_description
1 polymer ?
#
loop_
_entity_poly.entity_id
_entity_poly.type
_entity_poly.pdbx_seq_one_letter_code
_entity_poly.pdbx_strand_id
1 'polypeptide(L)'
;MIEAEMYKKIEINRKNIFIGVAWPYVNGDIHIGHMAGYLLPADIIARYYRADNYKVLMVSGSDCFGTPITIEADKRDLPPQTIADIYHKQDERLFKEVLGLTYDIYTRTDTENHIKTVQDVFMGLLDRGYIFIDTTKQFYSPQEKKFLPDRYVEGECKNCGYDGARADQCENCGKLLEQDELINPKSKLTEQEVILKDTEHYFLDWSLLQPQINDYVAGSGSHWKNWVFQETQGWLRKGLKPRAITRDINWGVPLPTDRIPSDKLIDNHQEKRLYVWFDAVIGYLSASKLWAQENSENWENFWYNQDSKHYYFMGKDNLIFHTILWPGQLIGYDPKLHLPDMPSVNMFYNLEGQKFSKSKNITIGIEELVNQFGNDAVRFYTTLTMPETKDASFKFDDFIEKNNQLLVGNLGNYIHRILSIASTEDIGKIAAYPLSSEVSKAIDTSFEKARSHIQNCEFRNYLDDLLNLSDFGNKFFSYQEVWKLKKTDREQYCSALKQLYSMILALGYLMVPVLPETSTRLAQMLEIETFDKWPQVNEEINRIEDQLKQVKQPIKPTPLFRKIDPKETLK
;
A
#
# COMPACT_ATOMS: atom_id res chain seq x y z
N MET A 1 -34.03 1.62 25.74
CA MET A 1 -33.60 0.33 25.15
C MET A 1 -33.83 0.31 23.64
N ILE A 2 -35.03 0.64 23.15
CA ILE A 2 -35.34 0.63 21.71
C ILE A 2 -34.48 1.65 20.92
N GLU A 3 -34.26 2.87 21.43
CA GLU A 3 -33.36 3.84 20.78
C GLU A 3 -31.90 3.36 20.76
N ALA A 4 -31.40 2.73 21.82
CA ALA A 4 -30.03 2.21 21.87
C ALA A 4 -29.83 1.00 20.93
N GLU A 5 -30.85 0.15 20.75
CA GLU A 5 -30.87 -0.89 19.72
C GLU A 5 -31.00 -0.32 18.31
N MET A 6 -31.69 0.82 18.14
CA MET A 6 -31.77 1.54 16.87
C MET A 6 -30.43 2.17 16.50
N TYR A 7 -29.73 2.78 17.45
CA TYR A 7 -28.36 3.30 17.25
C TYR A 7 -27.36 2.17 16.96
N LYS A 8 -27.46 1.01 17.65
CA LYS A 8 -26.68 -0.20 17.31
C LYS A 8 -27.01 -0.76 15.92
N LYS A 9 -28.28 -0.78 15.51
CA LYS A 9 -28.68 -1.23 14.15
C LYS A 9 -28.30 -0.25 13.05
N ILE A 10 -28.24 1.05 13.35
CA ILE A 10 -27.79 2.08 12.41
C ILE A 10 -26.25 2.05 12.25
N GLU A 11 -25.50 1.66 13.29
CA GLU A 11 -24.06 1.38 13.15
C GLU A 11 -23.76 0.14 12.29
N ILE A 12 -24.65 -0.86 12.28
CA ILE A 12 -24.48 -2.11 11.53
C ILE A 12 -24.60 -1.94 9.99
N ASN A 13 -25.05 -0.79 9.49
CA ASN A 13 -25.23 -0.57 8.05
C ASN A 13 -24.19 0.36 7.39
N ARG A 14 -23.11 0.70 8.10
CA ARG A 14 -21.92 1.29 7.46
C ARG A 14 -21.03 0.16 6.98
N LYS A 15 -20.90 0.01 5.67
CA LYS A 15 -19.97 -0.93 5.05
C LYS A 15 -18.55 -0.61 5.55
N ASN A 16 -17.90 -1.60 6.15
CA ASN A 16 -16.57 -1.47 6.73
C ASN A 16 -15.52 -1.81 5.66
N ILE A 17 -14.49 -0.98 5.54
CA ILE A 17 -13.39 -1.19 4.59
C ILE A 17 -12.12 -1.43 5.39
N PHE A 18 -11.54 -2.61 5.25
CA PHE A 18 -10.23 -2.91 5.79
C PHE A 18 -9.17 -2.74 4.70
N ILE A 19 -8.05 -2.09 5.04
CA ILE A 19 -6.93 -1.88 4.11
C ILE A 19 -5.64 -2.35 4.79
N GLY A 20 -5.09 -3.47 4.34
CA GLY A 20 -3.77 -3.95 4.74
C GLY A 20 -2.69 -3.44 3.79
N VAL A 21 -1.72 -2.67 4.30
CA VAL A 21 -0.60 -2.20 3.49
C VAL A 21 0.66 -2.99 3.83
N ALA A 22 1.33 -3.54 2.83
CA ALA A 22 2.56 -4.31 3.00
C ALA A 22 3.53 -3.61 3.96
N TRP A 23 4.06 -4.37 4.90
CA TRP A 23 4.89 -3.87 5.99
C TRP A 23 6.30 -3.61 5.46
N PRO A 24 6.79 -2.36 5.44
CA PRO A 24 8.17 -2.08 5.05
C PRO A 24 9.15 -2.72 6.02
N TYR A 25 10.21 -3.28 5.45
CA TYR A 25 11.28 -3.89 6.22
C TYR A 25 12.23 -2.80 6.74
N VAL A 26 12.47 -2.77 8.06
CA VAL A 26 13.24 -1.68 8.70
C VAL A 26 14.76 -1.90 8.63
N ASN A 27 15.30 -2.01 7.41
CA ASN A 27 16.72 -2.17 7.14
C ASN A 27 17.29 -1.10 6.19
N GLY A 28 16.52 -0.07 5.87
CA GLY A 28 16.99 1.03 5.03
C GLY A 28 15.89 1.92 4.49
N ASP A 29 16.31 2.98 3.80
CA ASP A 29 15.40 4.07 3.44
C ASP A 29 14.32 3.67 2.42
N ILE A 30 13.15 4.27 2.58
CA ILE A 30 12.03 4.14 1.66
C ILE A 30 12.25 5.03 0.44
N HIS A 31 12.25 4.41 -0.76
CA HIS A 31 12.35 5.10 -2.05
C HIS A 31 11.02 5.11 -2.82
N ILE A 32 10.95 5.89 -3.90
CA ILE A 32 9.73 6.08 -4.72
C ILE A 32 9.11 4.77 -5.25
N GLY A 33 9.90 3.70 -5.39
CA GLY A 33 9.35 2.38 -5.70
C GLY A 33 8.37 1.82 -4.66
N HIS A 34 8.57 2.07 -3.35
CA HIS A 34 7.62 1.69 -2.31
C HIS A 34 6.35 2.55 -2.38
N MET A 35 6.50 3.83 -2.69
CA MET A 35 5.38 4.74 -2.90
C MET A 35 4.46 4.25 -4.01
N ALA A 36 5.02 3.98 -5.20
CA ALA A 36 4.29 3.47 -6.35
C ALA A 36 3.76 2.03 -6.14
N GLY A 37 4.52 1.21 -5.40
CA GLY A 37 4.20 -0.19 -5.19
C GLY A 37 2.96 -0.39 -4.30
N TYR A 38 2.92 0.25 -3.13
CA TYR A 38 1.88 -0.06 -2.15
C TYR A 38 1.47 1.07 -1.22
N LEU A 39 2.32 2.06 -0.94
CA LEU A 39 1.97 3.14 0.00
C LEU A 39 0.91 4.09 -0.58
N LEU A 40 1.18 4.65 -1.76
CA LEU A 40 0.28 5.60 -2.42
C LEU A 40 -1.06 4.97 -2.85
N PRO A 41 -1.11 3.81 -3.52
CA PRO A 41 -2.41 3.24 -3.92
C PRO A 41 -3.30 2.92 -2.71
N ALA A 42 -2.73 2.50 -1.58
CA ALA A 42 -3.48 2.28 -0.35
C ALA A 42 -4.07 3.57 0.23
N ASP A 43 -3.29 4.65 0.24
CA ASP A 43 -3.77 5.95 0.74
C ASP A 43 -4.83 6.56 -0.18
N ILE A 44 -4.69 6.41 -1.51
CA ILE A 44 -5.72 6.83 -2.48
C ILE A 44 -7.05 6.15 -2.18
N ILE A 45 -7.07 4.81 -2.02
CA ILE A 45 -8.32 4.09 -1.79
C ILE A 45 -8.91 4.42 -0.40
N ALA A 46 -8.07 4.61 0.62
CA ALA A 46 -8.50 4.97 1.96
C ALA A 46 -9.20 6.34 1.97
N ARG A 47 -8.59 7.34 1.32
CA ARG A 47 -9.16 8.68 1.16
C ARG A 47 -10.49 8.66 0.42
N TYR A 48 -10.60 7.86 -0.64
CA TYR A 48 -11.85 7.69 -1.37
C TYR A 48 -12.96 7.12 -0.48
N TYR A 49 -12.73 5.99 0.18
CA TYR A 49 -13.77 5.36 1.01
C TYR A 49 -14.14 6.21 2.24
N ARG A 50 -13.18 6.88 2.86
CA ARG A 50 -13.48 7.86 3.92
C ARG A 50 -14.36 8.99 3.38
N ALA A 51 -14.05 9.48 2.18
CA ALA A 51 -14.85 10.54 1.58
C ALA A 51 -16.25 10.09 1.17
N ASP A 52 -16.41 8.80 0.80
CA ASP A 52 -17.69 8.16 0.51
C ASP A 52 -18.43 7.71 1.79
N ASN A 53 -17.98 8.17 2.97
CA ASN A 53 -18.58 7.94 4.29
C ASN A 53 -18.57 6.47 4.78
N TYR A 54 -17.59 5.68 4.34
CA TYR A 54 -17.34 4.33 4.87
C TYR A 54 -16.47 4.40 6.13
N LYS A 55 -16.64 3.41 7.03
CA LYS A 55 -15.68 3.22 8.13
C LYS A 55 -14.45 2.51 7.56
N VAL A 56 -13.31 3.16 7.63
CA VAL A 56 -12.04 2.63 7.10
C VAL A 56 -11.12 2.26 8.27
N LEU A 57 -10.46 1.10 8.15
CA LEU A 57 -9.36 0.68 8.99
C LEU A 57 -8.16 0.35 8.09
N MET A 58 -7.27 1.32 7.92
CA MET A 58 -6.04 1.22 7.16
C MET A 58 -4.87 0.96 8.11
N VAL A 59 -4.27 -0.22 7.99
CA VAL A 59 -3.25 -0.70 8.92
C VAL A 59 -1.96 -1.10 8.21
N SER A 60 -0.84 -0.85 8.88
CA SER A 60 0.48 -1.35 8.49
C SER A 60 1.42 -1.31 9.69
N GLY A 61 2.70 -1.54 9.44
CA GLY A 61 3.75 -1.37 10.43
C GLY A 61 5.11 -1.71 9.87
N SER A 62 6.12 -1.52 10.70
CA SER A 62 7.49 -1.93 10.42
C SER A 62 7.68 -3.43 10.63
N ASP A 63 8.19 -4.13 9.62
CA ASP A 63 8.68 -5.50 9.78
C ASP A 63 10.07 -5.48 10.41
N CYS A 64 10.09 -5.71 11.72
CA CYS A 64 11.24 -5.60 12.62
C CYS A 64 12.02 -6.91 12.78
N PHE A 65 11.64 -8.01 12.14
CA PHE A 65 12.28 -9.33 12.35
C PHE A 65 12.94 -9.90 11.09
N GLY A 66 13.84 -10.87 11.28
CA GLY A 66 14.51 -11.57 10.19
C GLY A 66 15.96 -11.14 9.92
N THR A 67 16.60 -11.86 8.99
CA THR A 67 18.05 -11.78 8.74
C THR A 67 18.54 -10.45 8.17
N PRO A 68 17.82 -9.74 7.27
CA PRO A 68 18.37 -8.49 6.76
C PRO A 68 18.57 -7.39 7.82
N ILE A 69 17.77 -7.37 8.90
CA ILE A 69 18.03 -6.45 10.04
C ILE A 69 19.28 -6.87 10.78
N THR A 70 19.48 -8.16 11.05
CA THR A 70 20.69 -8.63 11.75
C THR A 70 21.95 -8.33 10.93
N ILE A 71 21.90 -8.49 9.60
CA ILE A 71 23.01 -8.13 8.71
C ILE A 71 23.34 -6.63 8.80
N GLU A 72 22.33 -5.77 8.81
CA GLU A 72 22.55 -4.32 8.91
C GLU A 72 23.05 -3.90 10.29
N ALA A 73 22.58 -4.59 11.34
CA ALA A 73 23.04 -4.46 12.71
C ALA A 73 24.53 -4.83 12.83
N ASP A 74 24.94 -5.96 12.26
CA ASP A 74 26.33 -6.43 12.21
C ASP A 74 27.25 -5.42 11.50
N LYS A 75 26.82 -4.87 10.36
CA LYS A 75 27.63 -3.86 9.62
C LYS A 75 27.87 -2.58 10.41
N ARG A 76 26.93 -2.19 11.26
CA ARG A 76 26.97 -0.95 12.04
C ARG A 76 27.49 -1.16 13.46
N ASP A 77 27.79 -2.41 13.83
CA ASP A 77 28.14 -2.80 15.19
C ASP A 77 27.09 -2.33 16.22
N LEU A 78 25.80 -2.54 15.90
CA LEU A 78 24.65 -2.17 16.73
C LEU A 78 23.75 -3.38 16.99
N PRO A 79 22.96 -3.39 18.08
CA PRO A 79 21.91 -4.40 18.26
C PRO A 79 20.81 -4.31 17.19
N PRO A 80 20.21 -5.43 16.76
CA PRO A 80 19.06 -5.46 15.83
C PRO A 80 17.90 -4.54 16.25
N GLN A 81 17.58 -4.51 17.55
CA GLN A 81 16.55 -3.62 18.10
C GLN A 81 16.83 -2.15 17.80
N THR A 82 18.09 -1.72 17.94
CA THR A 82 18.49 -0.33 17.68
C THR A 82 18.30 0.03 16.21
N ILE A 83 18.61 -0.89 15.29
CA ILE A 83 18.35 -0.68 13.85
C ILE A 83 16.85 -0.54 13.58
N ALA A 84 16.04 -1.45 14.13
CA ALA A 84 14.60 -1.41 13.99
C ALA A 84 14.00 -0.11 14.55
N ASP A 85 14.47 0.35 15.72
CA ASP A 85 13.99 1.59 16.35
C ASP A 85 14.32 2.86 15.56
N ILE A 86 15.51 2.91 14.94
CA ILE A 86 15.92 4.04 14.10
C ILE A 86 15.01 4.12 12.87
N TYR A 87 14.91 3.02 12.13
CA TYR A 87 14.18 2.99 10.87
C TYR A 87 12.66 3.08 11.07
N HIS A 88 12.11 2.47 12.12
CA HIS A 88 10.68 2.61 12.44
C HIS A 88 10.30 4.09 12.67
N LYS A 89 11.07 4.82 13.47
CA LYS A 89 10.83 6.27 13.71
C LYS A 89 10.99 7.09 12.44
N GLN A 90 11.97 6.76 11.61
CA GLN A 90 12.20 7.43 10.33
C GLN A 90 11.03 7.22 9.37
N ASP A 91 10.57 5.98 9.23
CA ASP A 91 9.45 5.60 8.37
C ASP A 91 8.14 6.20 8.86
N GLU A 92 7.86 6.14 10.16
CA GLU A 92 6.66 6.75 10.76
C GLU A 92 6.61 8.26 10.48
N ARG A 93 7.72 8.98 10.70
CA ARG A 93 7.83 10.40 10.39
C ARG A 93 7.63 10.67 8.90
N LEU A 94 8.32 9.92 8.03
CA LEU A 94 8.20 10.05 6.58
C LEU A 94 6.74 9.88 6.14
N PHE A 95 6.08 8.82 6.60
CA PHE A 95 4.73 8.50 6.19
C PHE A 95 3.71 9.52 6.69
N LYS A 96 3.82 9.94 7.95
CA LYS A 96 2.86 10.85 8.56
C LYS A 96 3.09 12.31 8.19
N GLU A 97 4.33 12.80 8.33
CA GLU A 97 4.64 14.23 8.27
C GLU A 97 4.99 14.70 6.86
N VAL A 98 5.62 13.83 6.04
CA VAL A 98 6.09 14.21 4.71
C VAL A 98 5.11 13.75 3.63
N LEU A 99 4.68 12.48 3.66
CA LEU A 99 3.77 11.93 2.65
C LEU A 99 2.30 12.18 2.96
N GLY A 100 1.97 12.45 4.23
CA GLY A 100 0.59 12.62 4.69
C GLY A 100 -0.24 11.36 4.50
N LEU A 101 0.34 10.16 4.66
CA LEU A 101 -0.39 8.90 4.60
C LEU A 101 -1.35 8.80 5.78
N THR A 102 -2.55 8.32 5.49
CA THR A 102 -3.67 8.35 6.43
C THR A 102 -3.90 7.00 7.10
N TYR A 103 -2.86 6.41 7.70
CA TYR A 103 -2.99 5.19 8.49
C TYR A 103 -3.89 5.43 9.72
N ASP A 104 -4.78 4.49 10.02
CA ASP A 104 -5.48 4.45 11.31
C ASP A 104 -4.56 3.87 12.39
N ILE A 105 -3.65 2.97 12.01
CA ILE A 105 -2.53 2.53 12.83
C ILE A 105 -1.31 2.14 11.99
N TYR A 106 -0.14 2.61 12.41
CA TYR A 106 1.16 2.17 11.90
C TYR A 106 1.99 1.67 13.09
N THR A 107 2.19 0.36 13.20
CA THR A 107 2.81 -0.27 14.37
C THR A 107 4.11 -1.01 13.98
N ARG A 108 4.49 -2.05 14.72
CA ARG A 108 5.74 -2.80 14.53
C ARG A 108 5.59 -4.26 15.01
N THR A 109 6.32 -5.17 14.36
CA THR A 109 6.18 -6.62 14.61
C THR A 109 6.85 -7.08 15.90
N ASP A 110 7.75 -6.31 16.49
CA ASP A 110 8.42 -6.62 17.76
C ASP A 110 7.61 -6.23 19.02
N THR A 111 6.30 -6.00 18.87
CA THR A 111 5.40 -5.68 20.00
C THR A 111 4.81 -6.93 20.65
N GLU A 112 4.48 -6.82 21.94
CA GLU A 112 3.83 -7.90 22.69
C GLU A 112 2.49 -8.33 22.05
N ASN A 113 1.70 -7.37 21.57
CA ASN A 113 0.44 -7.66 20.87
C ASN A 113 0.65 -8.48 19.58
N HIS A 114 1.69 -8.14 18.80
CA HIS A 114 2.02 -8.90 17.60
C HIS A 114 2.49 -10.32 17.97
N ILE A 115 3.45 -10.43 18.88
CA ILE A 115 3.98 -11.73 19.36
C ILE A 115 2.84 -12.62 19.83
N LYS A 116 1.95 -12.12 20.69
CA LYS A 116 0.80 -12.88 21.20
C LYS A 116 -0.14 -13.33 20.08
N THR A 117 -0.47 -12.43 19.14
CA THR A 117 -1.36 -12.75 18.03
C THR A 117 -0.76 -13.83 17.12
N VAL A 118 0.53 -13.76 16.83
CA VAL A 118 1.25 -14.76 16.03
C VAL A 118 1.29 -16.11 16.75
N GLN A 119 1.57 -16.11 18.06
CA GLN A 119 1.54 -17.33 18.87
C GLN A 119 0.14 -17.96 18.92
N ASP A 120 -0.92 -17.15 18.97
CA ASP A 120 -2.30 -17.65 18.93
C ASP A 120 -2.64 -18.31 17.58
N VAL A 121 -2.20 -17.70 16.48
CA VAL A 121 -2.34 -18.29 15.12
C VAL A 121 -1.56 -19.59 15.01
N PHE A 122 -0.31 -19.61 15.48
CA PHE A 122 0.53 -20.80 15.52
C PHE A 122 -0.14 -21.95 16.29
N MET A 123 -0.61 -21.67 17.52
CA MET A 123 -1.28 -22.69 18.34
C MET A 123 -2.57 -23.17 17.68
N GLY A 124 -3.39 -22.27 17.12
CA GLY A 124 -4.62 -22.66 16.44
C GLY A 124 -4.41 -23.55 15.22
N LEU A 125 -3.31 -23.37 14.49
CA LEU A 125 -2.91 -24.23 13.38
C LEU A 125 -2.34 -25.57 13.86
N LEU A 126 -1.56 -25.56 14.94
CA LEU A 126 -0.98 -26.76 15.56
C LEU A 126 -2.04 -27.68 16.15
N ASP A 127 -3.03 -27.11 16.84
CA ASP A 127 -4.13 -27.84 17.48
C ASP A 127 -5.06 -28.49 16.46
N ARG A 128 -5.18 -27.89 15.27
CA ARG A 128 -5.97 -28.41 14.15
C ARG A 128 -5.19 -29.37 13.24
N GLY A 129 -3.92 -29.65 13.56
CA GLY A 129 -3.10 -30.62 12.84
C GLY A 129 -2.56 -30.14 11.50
N TYR A 130 -2.52 -28.82 11.25
CA TYR A 130 -1.89 -28.28 10.04
C TYR A 130 -0.37 -28.15 10.18
N ILE A 131 0.15 -28.17 11.40
CA ILE A 131 1.58 -28.08 11.70
C ILE A 131 2.10 -29.43 12.18
N PHE A 132 3.23 -29.86 11.62
CA PHE A 132 3.96 -31.06 12.03
C PHE A 132 5.45 -30.75 12.25
N ILE A 133 6.17 -31.68 12.89
CA ILE A 133 7.60 -31.59 13.13
C ILE A 133 8.33 -32.42 12.09
N ASP A 134 9.38 -31.85 11.50
CA ASP A 134 10.30 -32.58 10.63
C ASP A 134 11.72 -32.06 10.81
N THR A 135 12.70 -32.86 10.38
CA THR A 135 14.12 -32.60 10.58
C THR A 135 14.77 -32.19 9.28
N THR A 136 15.56 -31.12 9.33
CA THR A 136 16.38 -30.67 8.19
C THR A 136 17.84 -30.65 8.58
N LYS A 137 18.73 -30.76 7.58
CA LYS A 137 20.15 -30.50 7.75
C LYS A 137 20.40 -29.01 7.58
N GLN A 138 21.25 -28.44 8.43
CA GLN A 138 21.72 -27.06 8.33
C GLN A 138 23.16 -26.97 8.80
N PHE A 139 23.88 -25.96 8.32
CA PHE A 139 25.24 -25.69 8.77
C PHE A 139 25.24 -25.15 10.20
N TYR A 140 26.13 -25.66 11.02
CA TYR A 140 26.34 -25.30 12.41
C TYR A 140 27.79 -24.91 12.63
N SER A 141 28.02 -23.79 13.29
CA SER A 141 29.35 -23.31 13.68
C SER A 141 29.65 -23.80 15.10
N PRO A 142 30.60 -24.75 15.30
CA PRO A 142 30.98 -25.22 16.63
C PRO A 142 31.59 -24.10 17.50
N GLN A 143 32.27 -23.14 16.86
CA GLN A 143 32.88 -22.01 17.53
C GLN A 143 31.83 -21.00 18.01
N GLU A 144 30.91 -20.61 17.13
CA GLU A 144 29.85 -19.64 17.47
C GLU A 144 28.69 -20.28 18.24
N LYS A 145 28.66 -21.62 18.30
CA LYS A 145 27.63 -22.44 18.95
C LYS A 145 26.21 -22.14 18.46
N LYS A 146 26.05 -21.96 17.14
CA LYS A 146 24.77 -21.65 16.51
C LYS A 146 24.70 -22.23 15.10
N PHE A 147 23.48 -22.46 14.62
CA PHE A 147 23.23 -22.69 13.20
C PHE A 147 23.46 -21.41 12.40
N LEU A 148 23.96 -21.56 11.18
CA LEU A 148 24.23 -20.45 10.27
C LEU A 148 23.27 -20.52 9.09
N PRO A 149 22.54 -19.43 8.80
CA PRO A 149 21.85 -19.29 7.53
C PRO A 149 22.84 -19.43 6.36
N ASP A 150 22.38 -19.97 5.23
CA ASP A 150 23.22 -20.23 4.05
C ASP A 150 24.07 -19.03 3.60
N ARG A 151 23.57 -17.80 3.80
CA ARG A 151 24.28 -16.56 3.45
C ARG A 151 25.52 -16.26 4.30
N TYR A 152 25.61 -16.86 5.48
CA TYR A 152 26.76 -16.76 6.39
C TYR A 152 27.73 -17.93 6.21
N VAL A 153 27.48 -18.82 5.25
CA VAL A 153 28.34 -19.96 4.94
C VAL A 153 28.90 -19.79 3.54
N GLU A 154 30.22 -19.88 3.43
CA GLU A 154 30.94 -19.85 2.16
C GLU A 154 31.93 -21.01 2.06
N GLY A 155 32.32 -21.37 0.84
CA GLY A 155 33.27 -22.44 0.59
C GLY A 155 33.59 -22.56 -0.89
N GLU A 156 34.25 -23.65 -1.26
CA GLU A 156 34.59 -23.93 -2.64
C GLU A 156 33.43 -24.61 -3.37
N CYS A 157 33.04 -24.08 -4.53
CA CYS A 157 32.00 -24.67 -5.37
C CYS A 157 32.46 -26.00 -5.97
N LYS A 158 31.81 -27.10 -5.60
CA LYS A 158 32.08 -28.44 -6.19
C LYS A 158 31.94 -28.50 -7.72
N ASN A 159 31.14 -27.60 -8.30
CA ASN A 159 30.88 -27.58 -9.74
C ASN A 159 31.95 -26.85 -10.56
N CYS A 160 32.56 -25.79 -10.05
CA CYS A 160 33.50 -24.96 -10.83
C CYS A 160 34.79 -24.57 -10.11
N GLY A 161 35.00 -25.02 -8.86
CA GLY A 161 36.18 -24.72 -8.06
C GLY A 161 36.29 -23.26 -7.58
N TYR A 162 35.21 -22.49 -7.65
CA TYR A 162 35.21 -21.11 -7.16
C TYR A 162 35.26 -21.09 -5.62
N ASP A 163 36.37 -20.60 -5.08
CA ASP A 163 36.58 -20.33 -3.66
C ASP A 163 35.82 -19.06 -3.26
N GLY A 164 34.79 -19.20 -2.42
CA GLY A 164 33.87 -18.12 -2.01
C GLY A 164 32.43 -18.28 -2.53
N ALA A 165 32.03 -19.48 -2.96
CA ALA A 165 30.63 -19.77 -3.24
C ALA A 165 29.80 -19.75 -1.95
N ARG A 166 28.57 -19.23 -2.01
CA ARG A 166 27.63 -19.26 -0.88
C ARG A 166 26.93 -20.61 -0.82
N ALA A 167 26.49 -21.05 0.36
CA ALA A 167 25.82 -22.34 0.52
C ALA A 167 24.52 -22.51 -0.30
N ASP A 168 23.86 -21.40 -0.66
CA ASP A 168 22.67 -21.41 -1.52
C ASP A 168 22.99 -21.30 -3.01
N GLN A 169 24.10 -20.64 -3.38
CA GLN A 169 24.42 -20.36 -4.78
C GLN A 169 25.90 -20.03 -5.01
N CYS A 170 26.47 -20.57 -6.09
CA CYS A 170 27.76 -20.12 -6.61
C CYS A 170 27.61 -18.87 -7.48
N GLU A 171 28.21 -17.76 -7.08
CA GLU A 171 28.17 -16.50 -7.84
C GLU A 171 28.95 -16.56 -9.17
N ASN A 172 29.95 -17.45 -9.27
CA ASN A 172 30.77 -17.59 -10.47
C ASN A 172 30.07 -18.39 -11.59
N CYS A 173 29.51 -19.56 -11.28
CA CYS A 173 28.84 -20.40 -12.29
C CYS A 173 27.30 -20.29 -12.29
N GLY A 174 26.72 -19.56 -11.33
CA GLY A 174 25.28 -19.33 -11.21
C GLY A 174 24.47 -20.52 -10.67
N LYS A 175 25.10 -21.68 -10.43
CA LYS A 175 24.44 -22.89 -9.94
C LYS A 175 23.91 -22.69 -8.51
N LEU A 176 22.65 -23.10 -8.28
CA LEU A 176 22.10 -23.28 -6.94
C LEU A 176 22.73 -24.52 -6.32
N LEU A 177 23.28 -24.37 -5.13
CA LEU A 177 24.02 -25.44 -4.46
C LEU A 177 23.12 -26.10 -3.41
N GLU A 178 23.16 -27.43 -3.37
CA GLU A 178 22.72 -28.17 -2.20
C GLU A 178 23.82 -28.11 -1.14
N GLN A 179 23.45 -28.32 0.13
CA GLN A 179 24.38 -28.11 1.25
C GLN A 179 25.63 -29.00 1.19
N ASP A 180 25.56 -30.17 0.56
CA ASP A 180 26.70 -31.09 0.37
C ASP A 180 27.53 -30.82 -0.90
N GLU A 181 27.17 -29.78 -1.67
CA GLU A 181 27.89 -29.33 -2.86
C GLU A 181 28.88 -28.19 -2.57
N LEU A 182 28.99 -27.76 -1.31
CA LEU A 182 29.96 -26.79 -0.85
C LEU A 182 31.14 -27.50 -0.17
N ILE A 183 32.33 -27.39 -0.76
CA ILE A 183 33.56 -27.99 -0.25
C ILE A 183 34.21 -27.05 0.76
N ASN A 184 34.76 -27.59 1.85
CA ASN A 184 35.39 -26.84 2.94
C ASN A 184 34.54 -25.65 3.43
N PRO A 185 33.27 -25.91 3.83
CA PRO A 185 32.37 -24.84 4.22
C PRO A 185 32.89 -24.17 5.50
N LYS A 186 32.88 -22.84 5.51
CA LYS A 186 33.32 -21.99 6.63
C LYS A 186 32.34 -20.86 6.90
N SER A 187 32.36 -20.36 8.13
CA SER A 187 31.61 -19.17 8.53
C SER A 187 32.22 -17.94 7.87
N LYS A 188 31.40 -17.14 7.20
CA LYS A 188 31.82 -15.85 6.63
C LYS A 188 32.25 -14.83 7.70
N LEU A 189 31.78 -15.02 8.94
CA LEU A 189 32.06 -14.10 10.05
C LEU A 189 33.38 -14.44 10.76
N THR A 190 33.68 -15.73 10.95
CA THR A 190 34.83 -16.17 11.76
C THR A 190 35.91 -16.89 10.98
N GLU A 191 35.66 -17.18 9.69
CA GLU A 191 36.51 -17.97 8.80
C GLU A 191 36.80 -19.40 9.31
N GLN A 192 36.06 -19.89 10.31
CA GLN A 192 36.20 -21.25 10.85
C GLN A 192 35.28 -22.26 10.17
N GLU A 193 35.67 -23.54 10.22
CA GLU A 193 34.93 -24.67 9.67
C GLU A 193 33.51 -24.77 10.28
N VAL A 194 32.53 -25.09 9.43
CA VAL A 194 31.16 -25.39 9.82
C VAL A 194 30.80 -26.83 9.46
N ILE A 195 29.89 -27.43 10.22
CA ILE A 195 29.47 -28.82 10.04
C ILE A 195 27.98 -28.89 9.74
N LEU A 196 27.57 -29.87 8.93
CA LEU A 196 26.15 -30.17 8.76
C LEU A 196 25.61 -30.90 10.00
N LYS A 197 24.51 -30.38 10.56
CA LYS A 197 23.84 -30.94 11.72
C LYS A 197 22.33 -30.97 11.49
N ASP A 198 21.69 -32.03 11.99
CA ASP A 198 20.25 -32.17 11.98
C ASP A 198 19.62 -31.18 12.97
N THR A 199 18.51 -30.55 12.56
CA THR A 199 17.75 -29.59 13.36
C THR A 199 16.26 -29.75 13.08
N GLU A 200 15.46 -29.82 14.15
CA GLU A 200 14.00 -29.95 14.06
C GLU A 200 13.35 -28.60 13.77
N HIS A 201 12.29 -28.63 12.97
CA HIS A 201 11.46 -27.47 12.67
C HIS A 201 9.98 -27.83 12.66
N TYR A 202 9.15 -26.86 13.01
CA TYR A 202 7.74 -26.89 12.63
C TYR A 202 7.57 -26.58 11.15
N PHE A 203 6.78 -27.40 10.47
CA PHE A 203 6.33 -27.23 9.09
C PHE A 203 4.82 -27.02 9.06
N LEU A 204 4.37 -26.03 8.28
CA LEU A 204 2.96 -25.88 7.94
C LEU A 204 2.68 -26.66 6.66
N ASP A 205 1.77 -27.63 6.72
CA ASP A 205 1.37 -28.44 5.58
C ASP A 205 0.32 -27.72 4.74
N TRP A 206 0.80 -26.97 3.75
CA TRP A 206 -0.04 -26.25 2.81
C TRP A 206 -0.91 -27.17 1.94
N SER A 207 -0.56 -28.45 1.79
CA SER A 207 -1.36 -29.39 0.99
C SER A 207 -2.72 -29.66 1.64
N LEU A 208 -2.79 -29.63 2.97
CA LEU A 208 -4.03 -29.79 3.75
C LEU A 208 -4.97 -28.58 3.64
N LEU A 209 -4.44 -27.40 3.34
CA LEU A 209 -5.21 -26.16 3.18
C LEU A 209 -5.53 -25.86 1.71
N GLN A 210 -4.85 -26.53 0.77
CA GLN A 210 -4.97 -26.25 -0.65
C GLN A 210 -6.42 -26.38 -1.20
N PRO A 211 -7.24 -27.36 -0.81
CA PRO A 211 -8.62 -27.44 -1.28
C PRO A 211 -9.44 -26.17 -0.97
N GLN A 212 -9.37 -25.68 0.27
CA GLN A 212 -10.07 -24.48 0.71
C GLN A 212 -9.50 -23.20 0.05
N ILE A 213 -8.19 -23.16 -0.19
CA ILE A 213 -7.56 -22.07 -0.93
C ILE A 213 -8.04 -22.06 -2.39
N ASN A 214 -8.19 -23.23 -3.02
CA ASN A 214 -8.75 -23.32 -4.37
C ASN A 214 -10.18 -22.77 -4.42
N ASP A 215 -11.02 -23.11 -3.44
CA ASP A 215 -12.40 -22.61 -3.36
C ASP A 215 -12.43 -21.08 -3.20
N TYR A 216 -11.58 -20.54 -2.31
CA TYR A 216 -11.41 -19.11 -2.12
C TYR A 216 -10.97 -18.39 -3.40
N VAL A 217 -9.96 -18.93 -4.11
CA VAL A 217 -9.45 -18.34 -5.36
C VAL A 217 -10.49 -18.46 -6.48
N ALA A 218 -11.27 -19.54 -6.53
CA ALA A 218 -12.36 -19.69 -7.50
C ALA A 218 -13.48 -18.67 -7.28
N GLY A 219 -13.83 -18.40 -6.02
CA GLY A 219 -14.87 -17.42 -5.65
C GLY A 219 -14.44 -15.96 -5.82
N SER A 220 -13.22 -15.62 -5.40
CA SER A 220 -12.78 -14.21 -5.29
C SER A 220 -11.86 -13.79 -6.44
N GLY A 221 -11.13 -14.74 -7.03
CA GLY A 221 -10.03 -14.47 -7.96
C GLY A 221 -10.43 -13.80 -9.28
N SER A 222 -11.70 -13.93 -9.67
CA SER A 222 -12.23 -13.31 -10.90
C SER A 222 -12.27 -11.78 -10.84
N HIS A 223 -12.26 -11.20 -9.64
CA HIS A 223 -12.25 -9.75 -9.42
C HIS A 223 -10.82 -9.18 -9.31
N TRP A 224 -9.80 -10.03 -9.32
CA TRP A 224 -8.41 -9.59 -9.25
C TRP A 224 -7.90 -9.17 -10.61
N LYS A 225 -6.79 -8.43 -10.64
CA LYS A 225 -6.03 -8.21 -11.88
C LYS A 225 -5.73 -9.57 -12.52
N ASN A 226 -6.04 -9.72 -13.82
CA ASN A 226 -5.94 -11.01 -14.51
C ASN A 226 -4.58 -11.71 -14.30
N TRP A 227 -3.47 -10.97 -14.36
CA TRP A 227 -2.14 -11.56 -14.16
C TRP A 227 -1.92 -12.09 -12.73
N VAL A 228 -2.50 -11.46 -11.70
CA VAL A 228 -2.43 -11.91 -10.31
C VAL A 228 -3.17 -13.23 -10.13
N PHE A 229 -4.36 -13.33 -10.72
CA PHE A 229 -5.14 -14.56 -10.75
C PHE A 229 -4.39 -15.68 -11.48
N GLN A 230 -3.86 -15.41 -12.68
CA GLN A 230 -3.14 -16.43 -13.47
C GLN A 230 -1.88 -16.94 -12.77
N GLU A 231 -1.10 -16.06 -12.14
CA GLU A 231 0.11 -16.45 -11.38
C GLU A 231 -0.28 -17.31 -10.17
N THR A 232 -1.30 -16.90 -9.42
CA THR A 232 -1.82 -17.66 -8.27
C THR A 232 -2.30 -19.06 -8.70
N GLN A 233 -3.09 -19.15 -9.76
CA GLN A 233 -3.52 -20.43 -10.34
C GLN A 233 -2.33 -21.28 -10.83
N GLY A 234 -1.27 -20.64 -11.31
CA GLY A 234 0.00 -21.29 -11.65
C GLY A 234 0.64 -22.02 -10.47
N TRP A 235 0.67 -21.40 -9.28
CA TRP A 235 1.18 -22.05 -8.07
C TRP A 235 0.25 -23.16 -7.57
N LEU A 236 -1.06 -22.94 -7.58
CA LEU A 236 -2.02 -23.96 -7.14
C LEU A 236 -1.96 -25.22 -8.02
N ARG A 237 -1.83 -25.08 -9.34
CA ARG A 237 -1.65 -26.24 -10.25
C ARG A 237 -0.39 -27.05 -9.97
N LYS A 238 0.67 -26.45 -9.44
CA LYS A 238 1.93 -27.16 -9.08
C LYS A 238 1.79 -27.98 -7.81
N GLY A 239 0.75 -27.75 -7.01
CA GLY A 239 0.59 -28.33 -5.67
C GLY A 239 1.38 -27.55 -4.63
N LEU A 240 0.71 -27.21 -3.52
CA LEU A 240 1.35 -26.55 -2.39
C LEU A 240 2.05 -27.60 -1.53
N LYS A 241 3.32 -27.34 -1.19
CA LYS A 241 4.16 -28.24 -0.41
C LYS A 241 4.32 -27.73 1.02
N PRO A 242 4.55 -28.60 2.01
CA PRO A 242 4.94 -28.19 3.35
C PRO A 242 6.12 -27.21 3.35
N ARG A 243 6.11 -26.25 4.27
CA ARG A 243 7.22 -25.29 4.44
C ARG A 243 7.53 -25.09 5.92
N ALA A 244 8.83 -25.04 6.24
CA ALA A 244 9.30 -24.75 7.58
C ALA A 244 8.90 -23.33 8.00
N ILE A 245 8.22 -23.20 9.13
CA ILE A 245 7.75 -21.95 9.74
C ILE A 245 8.55 -21.55 10.98
N THR A 246 9.68 -22.23 11.24
CA THR A 246 10.65 -21.85 12.27
C THR A 246 12.04 -21.69 11.67
N ARG A 247 12.90 -20.93 12.36
CA ARG A 247 14.31 -20.73 12.02
C ARG A 247 15.18 -20.77 13.27
N ASP A 248 16.39 -21.26 13.11
CA ASP A 248 17.45 -21.24 14.13
C ASP A 248 18.10 -19.85 14.18
N ILE A 249 17.37 -18.88 14.73
CA ILE A 249 17.80 -17.49 14.90
C ILE A 249 17.29 -16.99 16.26
N ASN A 250 17.95 -15.99 16.84
CA ASN A 250 17.53 -15.41 18.12
C ASN A 250 16.62 -14.17 17.96
N TRP A 251 16.56 -13.61 16.75
CA TRP A 251 15.83 -12.37 16.42
C TRP A 251 14.55 -12.67 15.62
N GLY A 252 13.40 -12.68 16.29
CA GLY A 252 12.10 -13.07 15.73
C GLY A 252 11.04 -13.25 16.81
N VAL A 253 9.83 -13.66 16.41
CA VAL A 253 8.78 -14.03 17.37
C VAL A 253 9.14 -15.35 18.09
N PRO A 254 9.18 -15.37 19.43
CA PRO A 254 9.49 -16.59 20.19
C PRO A 254 8.38 -17.64 20.09
N LEU A 255 8.76 -18.92 20.14
CA LEU A 255 7.80 -20.01 20.27
C LEU A 255 7.06 -19.92 21.61
N PRO A 256 5.74 -20.20 21.65
CA PRO A 256 4.96 -20.23 22.89
C PRO A 256 5.19 -21.53 23.68
N THR A 257 6.42 -21.74 24.13
CA THR A 257 6.90 -23.04 24.67
C THR A 257 6.13 -23.53 25.89
N ASP A 258 5.53 -22.62 26.65
CA ASP A 258 4.66 -22.89 27.79
C ASP A 258 3.28 -23.44 27.39
N ARG A 259 2.86 -23.22 26.14
CA ARG A 259 1.57 -23.64 25.58
C ARG A 259 1.67 -24.87 24.67
N ILE A 260 2.87 -25.20 24.19
CA ILE A 260 3.10 -26.34 23.30
C ILE A 260 3.09 -27.64 24.12
N PRO A 261 2.31 -28.67 23.73
CA PRO A 261 2.35 -29.98 24.38
C PRO A 261 3.75 -30.59 24.39
N SER A 262 4.13 -31.29 25.46
CA SER A 262 5.48 -31.84 25.63
C SER A 262 5.90 -32.81 24.53
N ASP A 263 4.95 -33.55 23.95
CA ASP A 263 5.16 -34.47 22.82
C ASP A 263 5.32 -33.76 21.46
N LYS A 264 5.01 -32.47 21.41
CA LYS A 264 5.16 -31.61 20.22
C LYS A 264 6.24 -30.55 20.40
N LEU A 265 7.01 -30.58 21.49
CA LEU A 265 8.06 -29.61 21.74
C LEU A 265 9.35 -30.04 21.04
N ILE A 266 9.84 -29.21 20.13
CA ILE A 266 11.07 -29.50 19.37
C ILE A 266 12.35 -29.22 20.17
N ASP A 267 13.43 -29.90 19.80
CA ASP A 267 14.76 -29.67 20.34
C ASP A 267 15.24 -28.23 20.10
N ASN A 268 16.01 -27.69 21.05
CA ASN A 268 16.55 -26.32 21.02
C ASN A 268 15.48 -25.23 20.80
N HIS A 269 14.21 -25.47 21.18
CA HIS A 269 13.11 -24.53 20.99
C HIS A 269 13.37 -23.11 21.54
N GLN A 270 14.21 -22.96 22.56
CA GLN A 270 14.59 -21.64 23.11
C GLN A 270 15.41 -20.78 22.14
N GLU A 271 16.16 -21.42 21.23
CA GLU A 271 17.03 -20.80 20.22
C GLU A 271 16.36 -20.70 18.86
N LYS A 272 15.06 -21.02 18.79
CA LYS A 272 14.25 -20.97 17.56
C LYS A 272 13.25 -19.83 17.62
N ARG A 273 12.97 -19.25 16.46
CA ARG A 273 11.91 -18.24 16.27
C ARG A 273 10.99 -18.66 15.14
N LEU A 274 9.76 -18.16 15.19
CA LEU A 274 8.86 -18.26 14.05
C LEU A 274 9.45 -17.49 12.87
N TYR A 275 9.36 -18.10 11.69
CA TYR A 275 9.96 -17.54 10.49
C TYR A 275 9.18 -16.31 10.04
N VAL A 276 9.88 -15.27 9.57
CA VAL A 276 9.23 -13.99 9.19
C VAL A 276 8.18 -14.13 8.07
N TRP A 277 8.30 -15.16 7.23
CA TRP A 277 7.30 -15.45 6.20
C TRP A 277 5.99 -16.01 6.76
N PHE A 278 6.00 -16.48 8.01
CA PHE A 278 4.83 -16.92 8.74
C PHE A 278 4.18 -15.77 9.52
N ASP A 279 4.96 -14.92 10.20
CA ASP A 279 4.42 -13.89 11.11
C ASP A 279 4.04 -12.56 10.44
N ALA A 280 4.75 -12.12 9.39
CA ALA A 280 4.62 -10.76 8.86
C ALA A 280 3.20 -10.44 8.38
N VAL A 281 2.54 -11.39 7.70
CA VAL A 281 1.15 -11.23 7.24
C VAL A 281 0.13 -11.28 8.38
N ILE A 282 0.45 -11.90 9.52
CA ILE A 282 -0.36 -11.84 10.74
C ILE A 282 -0.32 -10.42 11.34
N GLY A 283 0.68 -9.62 10.94
CA GLY A 283 0.78 -8.19 11.22
C GLY A 283 -0.55 -7.45 11.06
N TYR A 284 -1.28 -7.68 9.97
CA TYR A 284 -2.56 -7.03 9.70
C TYR A 284 -3.61 -7.27 10.80
N LEU A 285 -3.74 -8.52 11.25
CA LEU A 285 -4.66 -8.88 12.32
C LEU A 285 -4.20 -8.30 13.66
N SER A 286 -2.91 -8.40 13.95
CA SER A 286 -2.35 -7.85 15.20
C SER A 286 -2.50 -6.34 15.28
N ALA A 287 -2.23 -5.60 14.21
CA ALA A 287 -2.40 -4.15 14.15
C ALA A 287 -3.86 -3.75 14.34
N SER A 288 -4.80 -4.50 13.75
CA SER A 288 -6.24 -4.28 13.95
C SER A 288 -6.66 -4.47 15.41
N LYS A 289 -6.15 -5.52 16.08
CA LYS A 289 -6.39 -5.77 17.51
C LYS A 289 -5.82 -4.64 18.39
N LEU A 290 -4.62 -4.16 18.08
CA LEU A 290 -4.00 -3.04 18.79
C LEU A 290 -4.79 -1.75 18.61
N TRP A 291 -5.18 -1.43 17.38
CA TRP A 291 -6.03 -0.27 17.08
C TRP A 291 -7.34 -0.31 17.87
N ALA A 292 -8.01 -1.46 17.90
CA ALA A 292 -9.23 -1.66 18.67
C ALA A 292 -9.01 -1.41 20.17
N GLN A 293 -7.91 -1.93 20.72
CA GLN A 293 -7.53 -1.71 22.11
C GLN A 293 -7.26 -0.23 22.43
N GLU A 294 -6.49 0.47 21.59
CA GLU A 294 -6.11 1.87 21.81
C GLU A 294 -7.28 2.85 21.64
N ASN A 295 -8.25 2.52 20.78
CA ASN A 295 -9.36 3.40 20.43
C ASN A 295 -10.69 2.99 21.07
N SER A 296 -10.72 1.96 21.93
CA SER A 296 -11.96 1.39 22.48
C SER A 296 -12.97 0.99 21.40
N GLU A 297 -12.45 0.47 20.29
CA GLU A 297 -13.18 0.06 19.10
C GLU A 297 -13.23 -1.47 18.97
N ASN A 298 -14.01 -1.99 18.03
CA ASN A 298 -14.08 -3.44 17.79
C ASN A 298 -13.50 -3.83 16.41
N TRP A 299 -12.35 -4.50 16.41
CA TRP A 299 -11.72 -5.01 15.19
C TRP A 299 -12.55 -6.12 14.52
N GLU A 300 -13.36 -6.86 15.28
CA GLU A 300 -14.21 -7.94 14.75
C GLU A 300 -15.24 -7.43 13.75
N ASN A 301 -15.63 -6.15 13.84
CA ASN A 301 -16.53 -5.51 12.87
C ASN A 301 -15.95 -5.48 11.44
N PHE A 302 -14.63 -5.54 11.31
CA PHE A 302 -13.96 -5.67 10.01
C PHE A 302 -13.72 -7.14 9.68
N TRP A 303 -13.19 -7.90 10.63
CA TRP A 303 -12.64 -9.24 10.39
C TRP A 303 -13.63 -10.40 10.47
N TYR A 304 -14.81 -10.24 11.07
CA TYR A 304 -15.85 -11.28 11.11
C TYR A 304 -17.13 -10.90 10.37
N ASN A 305 -17.27 -9.62 9.97
CA ASN A 305 -18.39 -9.17 9.18
C ASN A 305 -18.17 -9.46 7.69
N GLN A 306 -19.02 -10.30 7.11
CA GLN A 306 -18.92 -10.71 5.71
C GLN A 306 -19.33 -9.60 4.71
N ASP A 307 -19.98 -8.54 5.19
CA ASP A 307 -20.28 -7.34 4.39
C ASP A 307 -19.10 -6.34 4.35
N SER A 308 -18.03 -6.62 5.10
CA SER A 308 -16.78 -5.86 5.00
C SER A 308 -16.09 -6.12 3.67
N LYS A 309 -15.27 -5.16 3.23
CA LYS A 309 -14.40 -5.36 2.06
C LYS A 309 -12.94 -5.16 2.44
N HIS A 310 -12.10 -6.14 2.12
CA HIS A 310 -10.68 -6.17 2.43
C HIS A 310 -9.83 -5.90 1.20
N TYR A 311 -9.08 -4.80 1.24
CA TYR A 311 -8.05 -4.47 0.26
C TYR A 311 -6.66 -4.73 0.84
N TYR A 312 -5.77 -5.33 0.05
CA TYR A 312 -4.38 -5.53 0.43
C TYR A 312 -3.45 -4.97 -0.63
N PHE A 313 -2.55 -4.06 -0.26
CA PHE A 313 -1.65 -3.39 -1.20
C PHE A 313 -0.21 -3.88 -1.03
N MET A 314 0.41 -4.32 -2.13
CA MET A 314 1.78 -4.81 -2.12
C MET A 314 2.49 -4.68 -3.48
N GLY A 315 3.82 -4.81 -3.45
CA GLY A 315 4.63 -5.08 -4.65
C GLY A 315 4.56 -6.55 -5.07
N LYS A 316 4.96 -6.80 -6.32
CA LYS A 316 4.93 -8.12 -6.99
C LYS A 316 5.52 -9.27 -6.17
N ASP A 317 6.62 -9.03 -5.45
CA ASP A 317 7.33 -10.08 -4.70
C ASP A 317 6.50 -10.65 -3.54
N ASN A 318 5.49 -9.91 -3.09
CA ASN A 318 4.63 -10.30 -1.97
C ASN A 318 3.34 -11.04 -2.40
N LEU A 319 3.16 -11.33 -3.69
CA LEU A 319 1.92 -11.87 -4.24
C LEU A 319 1.52 -13.20 -3.59
N ILE A 320 2.44 -14.17 -3.51
CA ILE A 320 2.17 -15.50 -2.91
C ILE A 320 1.73 -15.41 -1.45
N PHE A 321 2.26 -14.45 -0.71
CA PHE A 321 1.94 -14.27 0.70
C PHE A 321 0.49 -13.86 0.91
N HIS A 322 -0.11 -13.15 -0.05
CA HIS A 322 -1.43 -12.54 0.14
C HIS A 322 -2.53 -13.21 -0.67
N THR A 323 -2.17 -13.97 -1.72
CA THR A 323 -3.15 -14.77 -2.47
C THR A 323 -3.22 -16.22 -2.01
N ILE A 324 -2.19 -16.72 -1.30
CA ILE A 324 -2.12 -18.12 -0.83
C ILE A 324 -1.85 -18.21 0.67
N LEU A 325 -0.69 -17.70 1.14
CA LEU A 325 -0.24 -18.01 2.49
C LEU A 325 -1.16 -17.39 3.56
N TRP A 326 -1.47 -16.10 3.42
CA TRP A 326 -2.30 -15.37 4.37
C TRP A 326 -3.76 -15.88 4.41
N PRO A 327 -4.47 -16.03 3.26
CA PRO A 327 -5.78 -16.68 3.25
C PRO A 327 -5.73 -18.09 3.86
N GLY A 328 -4.71 -18.89 3.56
CA GLY A 328 -4.55 -20.23 4.13
C GLY A 328 -4.34 -20.22 5.65
N GLN A 329 -3.55 -19.28 6.17
CA GLN A 329 -3.38 -19.09 7.62
C GLN A 329 -4.68 -18.68 8.29
N LEU A 330 -5.45 -17.76 7.68
CA LEU A 330 -6.77 -17.37 8.19
C LEU A 330 -7.73 -18.57 8.23
N ILE A 331 -7.86 -19.31 7.12
CA ILE A 331 -8.70 -20.51 7.03
C ILE A 331 -8.32 -21.54 8.09
N GLY A 332 -7.02 -21.83 8.24
CA GLY A 332 -6.54 -22.81 9.18
C GLY A 332 -6.67 -22.36 10.64
N TYR A 333 -6.57 -21.06 10.92
CA TYR A 333 -6.67 -20.50 12.28
C TYR A 333 -8.12 -20.33 12.74
N ASP A 334 -8.95 -19.68 11.94
CA ASP A 334 -10.37 -19.50 12.19
C ASP A 334 -11.12 -19.26 10.86
N PRO A 335 -11.86 -20.25 10.34
CA PRO A 335 -12.54 -20.16 9.05
C PRO A 335 -13.68 -19.13 9.01
N LYS A 336 -14.03 -18.51 10.14
CA LYS A 336 -15.02 -17.42 10.19
C LYS A 336 -14.43 -16.04 9.88
N LEU A 337 -13.10 -15.92 9.87
CA LEU A 337 -12.44 -14.66 9.52
C LEU A 337 -12.66 -14.34 8.04
N HIS A 338 -12.94 -13.07 7.76
CA HIS A 338 -13.09 -12.54 6.41
C HIS A 338 -11.77 -12.64 5.65
N LEU A 339 -11.81 -13.19 4.44
CA LEU A 339 -10.65 -13.41 3.61
C LEU A 339 -10.37 -12.19 2.72
N PRO A 340 -9.15 -12.03 2.18
CA PRO A 340 -8.84 -10.93 1.27
C PRO A 340 -9.76 -10.88 0.03
N ASP A 341 -10.47 -9.76 -0.18
CA ASP A 341 -11.26 -9.58 -1.41
C ASP A 341 -10.39 -9.11 -2.57
N MET A 342 -9.52 -8.13 -2.30
CA MET A 342 -8.78 -7.41 -3.34
C MET A 342 -7.28 -7.28 -3.02
N PRO A 343 -6.45 -8.29 -3.37
CA PRO A 343 -4.99 -8.18 -3.41
C PRO A 343 -4.52 -7.30 -4.58
N SER A 344 -4.34 -6.00 -4.32
CA SER A 344 -3.82 -5.03 -5.27
C SER A 344 -2.30 -5.09 -5.35
N VAL A 345 -1.82 -5.87 -6.32
CA VAL A 345 -0.39 -6.05 -6.56
C VAL A 345 0.08 -5.14 -7.68
N ASN A 346 1.15 -4.38 -7.43
CA ASN A 346 1.83 -3.57 -8.44
C ASN A 346 3.19 -4.16 -8.83
N MET A 347 3.57 -3.95 -10.08
CA MET A 347 4.84 -4.36 -10.68
C MET A 347 5.99 -3.44 -10.23
N PHE A 348 7.21 -3.68 -10.72
CA PHE A 348 8.34 -2.88 -10.29
C PHE A 348 8.27 -1.46 -10.84
N TYR A 349 8.57 -0.49 -9.98
CA TYR A 349 8.84 0.87 -10.37
C TYR A 349 10.35 1.06 -10.37
N ASN A 350 10.90 1.49 -11.49
CA ASN A 350 12.34 1.70 -11.72
C ASN A 350 12.68 3.20 -11.66
N LEU A 351 13.96 3.52 -11.71
CA LEU A 351 14.46 4.89 -11.80
C LEU A 351 15.31 5.05 -13.06
N GLU A 352 14.93 5.97 -13.94
CA GLU A 352 15.61 6.21 -15.22
C GLU A 352 15.85 4.92 -16.04
N GLY A 353 14.86 4.03 -16.03
CA GLY A 353 14.91 2.72 -16.69
C GLY A 353 15.79 1.68 -15.99
N GLN A 354 16.40 2.00 -14.85
CA GLN A 354 17.29 1.13 -14.10
C GLN A 354 16.63 0.67 -12.79
N LYS A 355 16.95 -0.56 -12.38
CA LYS A 355 16.52 -1.07 -11.07
C LYS A 355 17.20 -0.27 -9.96
N PHE A 356 16.45 -0.02 -8.89
CA PHE A 356 16.99 0.59 -7.68
C PHE A 356 18.20 -0.18 -7.15
N SER A 357 19.28 0.53 -6.83
CA SER A 357 20.51 -0.07 -6.31
C SER A 357 21.23 0.87 -5.36
N LYS A 358 21.22 0.52 -4.08
CA LYS A 358 21.95 1.26 -3.04
C LYS A 358 23.46 1.27 -3.30
N SER A 359 24.03 0.13 -3.70
CA SER A 359 25.48 0.02 -3.96
C SER A 359 25.96 0.79 -5.18
N LYS A 360 25.08 1.02 -6.17
CA LYS A 360 25.37 1.84 -7.36
C LYS A 360 24.84 3.28 -7.24
N ASN A 361 24.34 3.67 -6.07
CA ASN A 361 23.72 4.97 -5.80
C ASN A 361 22.58 5.33 -6.78
N ILE A 362 21.84 4.32 -7.26
CA ILE A 362 20.65 4.48 -8.12
C ILE A 362 19.43 4.44 -7.19
N THR A 363 19.26 5.50 -6.41
CA THR A 363 18.17 5.67 -5.47
C THR A 363 17.78 7.13 -5.37
N ILE A 364 16.51 7.38 -5.11
CA ILE A 364 16.00 8.72 -4.81
C ILE A 364 15.10 8.61 -3.60
N GLY A 365 15.45 9.36 -2.55
CA GLY A 365 14.65 9.46 -1.36
C GLY A 365 13.32 10.14 -1.69
N ILE A 366 12.21 9.57 -1.23
CA ILE A 366 10.89 10.20 -1.46
C ILE A 366 10.83 11.56 -0.78
N GLU A 367 11.44 11.68 0.40
CA GLU A 367 11.44 12.92 1.17
C GLU A 367 12.10 14.07 0.42
N GLU A 368 13.24 13.84 -0.23
CA GLU A 368 13.93 14.85 -1.02
C GLU A 368 13.05 15.34 -2.17
N LEU A 369 12.41 14.41 -2.89
CA LEU A 369 11.44 14.72 -3.94
C LEU A 369 10.27 15.58 -3.43
N VAL A 370 9.64 15.16 -2.32
CA VAL A 370 8.47 15.84 -1.77
C VAL A 370 8.84 17.21 -1.21
N ASN A 371 9.96 17.33 -0.50
CA ASN A 371 10.44 18.61 0.04
C ASN A 371 10.78 19.61 -1.07
N GLN A 372 11.28 19.14 -2.22
CA GLN A 372 11.64 20.01 -3.33
C GLN A 372 10.46 20.39 -4.22
N PHE A 373 9.61 19.41 -4.59
CA PHE A 373 8.59 19.58 -5.63
C PHE A 373 7.14 19.63 -5.10
N GLY A 374 6.94 19.31 -3.81
CA GLY A 374 5.63 19.23 -3.17
C GLY A 374 4.99 17.85 -3.31
N ASN A 375 4.25 17.45 -2.27
CA ASN A 375 3.67 16.12 -2.14
C ASN A 375 2.71 15.79 -3.30
N ASP A 376 1.76 16.68 -3.59
CA ASP A 376 0.77 16.47 -4.65
C ASP A 376 1.38 16.31 -6.05
N ALA A 377 2.50 16.98 -6.35
CA ALA A 377 3.18 16.80 -7.63
C ALA A 377 3.79 15.38 -7.74
N VAL A 378 4.41 14.90 -6.65
CA VAL A 378 4.97 13.55 -6.58
C VAL A 378 3.86 12.49 -6.62
N ARG A 379 2.76 12.68 -5.87
CA ARG A 379 1.57 11.81 -5.89
C ARG A 379 0.95 11.74 -7.26
N PHE A 380 0.76 12.89 -7.92
CA PHE A 380 0.24 12.97 -9.28
C PHE A 380 1.05 12.10 -10.24
N TYR A 381 2.37 12.33 -10.31
CA TYR A 381 3.21 11.65 -11.28
C TYR A 381 3.38 10.15 -10.98
N THR A 382 3.47 9.80 -9.71
CA THR A 382 3.50 8.40 -9.27
C THR A 382 2.19 7.68 -9.63
N THR A 383 1.05 8.37 -9.51
CA THR A 383 -0.26 7.82 -9.94
C THR A 383 -0.31 7.67 -11.45
N LEU A 384 0.08 8.70 -12.21
CA LEU A 384 0.11 8.71 -13.67
C LEU A 384 0.95 7.56 -14.26
N THR A 385 2.06 7.23 -13.59
CA THR A 385 3.01 6.22 -14.04
C THR A 385 2.96 4.93 -13.22
N MET A 386 1.90 4.72 -12.44
CA MET A 386 1.79 3.60 -11.50
C MET A 386 1.96 2.25 -12.23
N PRO A 387 2.80 1.33 -11.74
CA PRO A 387 3.12 0.07 -12.42
C PRO A 387 2.03 -1.00 -12.20
N GLU A 388 0.79 -0.71 -12.58
CA GLU A 388 -0.36 -1.57 -12.26
C GLU A 388 -0.38 -2.92 -12.98
N THR A 389 0.11 -2.97 -14.22
CA THR A 389 0.07 -4.14 -15.11
C THR A 389 1.42 -4.55 -15.67
N LYS A 390 2.39 -3.63 -15.71
CA LYS A 390 3.76 -3.85 -16.17
C LYS A 390 4.70 -2.92 -15.42
N ASP A 391 5.98 -3.26 -15.43
CA ASP A 391 7.01 -2.40 -14.85
C ASP A 391 6.94 -0.99 -15.47
N ALA A 392 7.16 0.01 -14.62
CA ALA A 392 7.24 1.41 -15.02
C ALA A 392 8.50 2.06 -14.46
N SER A 393 8.74 3.32 -14.77
CA SER A 393 9.93 4.04 -14.31
C SER A 393 9.59 5.47 -14.00
N PHE A 394 10.12 5.96 -12.89
CA PHE A 394 10.26 7.40 -12.67
C PHE A 394 11.31 7.93 -13.65
N LYS A 395 11.00 9.06 -14.30
CA LYS A 395 11.91 9.79 -15.18
C LYS A 395 11.78 11.29 -14.91
N PHE A 396 12.88 11.99 -14.63
CA PHE A 396 12.83 13.41 -14.25
C PHE A 396 12.25 14.30 -15.35
N ASP A 397 12.72 14.14 -16.58
CA ASP A 397 12.27 14.98 -17.69
C ASP A 397 10.75 14.82 -17.92
N ASP A 398 10.25 13.58 -17.83
CA ASP A 398 8.83 13.28 -17.96
C ASP A 398 8.04 13.77 -16.74
N PHE A 399 8.59 13.68 -15.52
CA PHE A 399 7.98 14.28 -14.33
C PHE A 399 7.77 15.80 -14.48
N ILE A 400 8.80 16.52 -14.89
CA ILE A 400 8.75 17.97 -15.12
C ILE A 400 7.76 18.30 -16.23
N GLU A 401 7.82 17.57 -17.35
CA GLU A 401 6.93 17.75 -18.49
C GLU A 401 5.47 17.56 -18.08
N LYS A 402 5.13 16.45 -17.43
CA LYS A 402 3.76 16.12 -17.03
C LYS A 402 3.23 17.05 -15.95
N ASN A 403 4.04 17.46 -14.98
CA ASN A 403 3.64 18.50 -14.04
C ASN A 403 3.26 19.80 -14.77
N ASN A 404 4.14 20.27 -15.67
CA ASN A 404 3.95 21.54 -16.34
C ASN A 404 2.79 21.53 -17.35
N GLN A 405 2.60 20.43 -18.07
CA GLN A 405 1.54 20.32 -19.08
C GLN A 405 0.19 20.00 -18.45
N LEU A 406 0.12 19.02 -17.54
CA LEU A 406 -1.16 18.48 -17.05
C LEU A 406 -1.61 19.18 -15.76
N LEU A 407 -0.74 19.32 -14.75
CA LEU A 407 -1.12 20.03 -13.53
C LEU A 407 -1.19 21.54 -13.77
N VAL A 408 -0.13 22.16 -14.29
CA VAL A 408 -0.10 23.61 -14.49
C VAL A 408 -0.92 24.02 -15.72
N GLY A 409 -0.64 23.42 -16.88
CA GLY A 409 -1.20 23.83 -18.17
C GLY A 409 -2.67 23.47 -18.40
N ASN A 410 -3.16 22.39 -17.78
CA ASN A 410 -4.55 21.95 -17.91
C ASN A 410 -5.35 22.26 -16.63
N LEU A 411 -5.15 21.49 -15.55
CA LEU A 411 -5.98 21.54 -14.35
C LEU A 411 -5.89 22.90 -13.61
N GLY A 412 -4.68 23.33 -13.31
CA GLY A 412 -4.39 24.58 -12.63
C GLY A 412 -4.82 25.80 -13.44
N ASN A 413 -4.49 25.82 -14.74
CA ASN A 413 -4.90 26.89 -15.64
C ASN A 413 -6.43 27.00 -15.74
N TYR A 414 -7.14 25.87 -15.84
CA TYR A 414 -8.59 25.84 -15.85
C TYR A 414 -9.14 26.48 -14.58
N ILE A 415 -8.81 25.93 -13.41
CA ILE A 415 -9.34 26.39 -12.12
C ILE A 415 -8.99 27.86 -11.89
N HIS A 416 -7.71 28.23 -12.04
CA HIS A 416 -7.25 29.59 -11.78
C HIS A 416 -7.95 30.62 -12.68
N ARG A 417 -8.12 30.33 -13.98
CA ARG A 417 -8.77 31.26 -14.92
C ARG A 417 -10.22 31.51 -14.55
N ILE A 418 -10.97 30.47 -14.22
CA ILE A 418 -12.38 30.59 -13.86
C ILE A 418 -12.55 31.28 -12.50
N LEU A 419 -11.74 30.92 -11.50
CA LEU A 419 -11.74 31.58 -10.19
C LEU A 419 -11.36 33.06 -10.27
N SER A 420 -10.42 33.41 -11.15
CA SER A 420 -10.06 34.81 -11.44
C SER A 420 -11.20 35.60 -12.07
N ILE A 421 -12.04 34.96 -12.88
CA ILE A 421 -13.18 35.63 -13.48
C ILE A 421 -14.24 35.90 -12.41
N ALA A 422 -14.67 34.90 -11.65
CA ALA A 422 -15.80 35.11 -10.74
C ALA A 422 -15.44 35.62 -9.34
N SER A 423 -14.16 35.89 -9.06
CA SER A 423 -13.78 36.82 -7.97
C SER A 423 -14.33 38.23 -8.19
N THR A 424 -14.69 38.58 -9.43
CA THR A 424 -15.28 39.88 -9.82
C THR A 424 -16.78 39.83 -10.10
N GLU A 425 -17.42 38.67 -9.92
CA GLU A 425 -18.84 38.45 -10.23
C GLU A 425 -19.63 38.18 -8.95
N ASP A 426 -20.96 38.04 -9.02
CA ASP A 426 -21.81 37.64 -7.90
C ASP A 426 -22.11 36.14 -8.02
N ILE A 427 -21.41 35.32 -7.22
CA ILE A 427 -21.54 33.85 -7.28
C ILE A 427 -22.95 33.40 -6.90
N GLY A 428 -23.63 34.10 -5.99
CA GLY A 428 -25.01 33.77 -5.60
C GLY A 428 -25.97 33.88 -6.78
N LYS A 429 -25.80 34.91 -7.63
CA LYS A 429 -26.56 35.04 -8.87
C LYS A 429 -26.18 34.01 -9.91
N ILE A 430 -24.90 33.68 -10.04
CA ILE A 430 -24.44 32.63 -10.97
C ILE A 430 -25.01 31.27 -10.56
N ALA A 431 -25.06 30.98 -9.26
CA ALA A 431 -25.55 29.71 -8.73
C ALA A 431 -27.03 29.43 -9.07
N ALA A 432 -27.83 30.49 -9.28
CA ALA A 432 -29.25 30.40 -9.62
C ALA A 432 -29.52 29.97 -11.07
N TYR A 433 -28.51 30.01 -11.96
CA TYR A 433 -28.67 29.52 -13.32
C TYR A 433 -28.72 27.98 -13.34
N PRO A 434 -29.50 27.37 -14.26
CA PRO A 434 -29.61 25.92 -14.35
C PRO A 434 -28.32 25.31 -14.93
N LEU A 435 -27.99 24.11 -14.48
CA LEU A 435 -26.96 23.29 -15.11
C LEU A 435 -27.46 22.74 -16.45
N SER A 436 -26.62 22.73 -17.48
CA SER A 436 -27.00 22.16 -18.78
C SER A 436 -26.93 20.63 -18.73
N SER A 437 -27.73 19.96 -19.56
CA SER A 437 -27.71 18.49 -19.65
C SER A 437 -26.36 17.93 -20.11
N GLU A 438 -25.64 18.68 -20.95
CA GLU A 438 -24.30 18.31 -21.41
C GLU A 438 -23.30 18.27 -20.24
N VAL A 439 -23.30 19.32 -19.40
CA VAL A 439 -22.36 19.47 -18.28
C VAL A 439 -22.74 18.54 -17.14
N SER A 440 -24.03 18.40 -16.85
CA SER A 440 -24.54 17.40 -15.90
C SER A 440 -24.04 16.00 -16.27
N LYS A 441 -24.26 15.59 -17.53
CA LYS A 441 -23.83 14.27 -18.00
C LYS A 441 -22.32 14.09 -17.93
N ALA A 442 -21.53 15.12 -18.25
CA ALA A 442 -20.07 15.06 -18.15
C ALA A 442 -19.63 14.81 -16.71
N ILE A 443 -20.22 15.53 -15.74
CA ILE A 443 -19.95 15.37 -14.32
C ILE A 443 -20.35 13.96 -13.84
N ASP A 444 -21.58 13.54 -14.12
CA ASP A 444 -22.10 12.23 -13.68
C ASP A 444 -21.24 11.09 -14.23
N THR A 445 -20.89 11.16 -15.52
CA THR A 445 -20.03 10.16 -16.18
C THR A 445 -18.63 10.12 -15.54
N SER A 446 -18.06 11.28 -15.20
CA SER A 446 -16.76 11.34 -14.53
C SER A 446 -16.80 10.68 -13.15
N PHE A 447 -17.83 10.92 -12.35
CA PHE A 447 -17.97 10.27 -11.03
C PHE A 447 -18.25 8.77 -11.15
N GLU A 448 -19.11 8.34 -12.09
CA GLU A 448 -19.41 6.92 -12.31
C GLU A 448 -18.14 6.13 -12.66
N LYS A 449 -17.37 6.63 -13.64
CA LYS A 449 -16.10 6.01 -14.05
C LYS A 449 -15.04 6.06 -12.95
N ALA A 450 -14.86 7.22 -12.31
CA ALA A 450 -13.90 7.37 -11.23
C ALA A 450 -14.20 6.39 -10.09
N ARG A 451 -15.48 6.24 -9.71
CA ARG A 451 -15.93 5.28 -8.70
C ARG A 451 -15.59 3.84 -9.10
N SER A 452 -15.89 3.45 -10.33
CA SER A 452 -15.56 2.12 -10.84
C SER A 452 -14.05 1.86 -10.81
N HIS A 453 -13.26 2.75 -11.41
CA HIS A 453 -11.81 2.60 -11.52
C HIS A 453 -11.12 2.53 -10.14
N ILE A 454 -11.47 3.42 -9.19
CA ILE A 454 -10.84 3.41 -7.87
C ILE A 454 -11.21 2.17 -7.05
N GLN A 455 -12.45 1.70 -7.13
CA GLN A 455 -12.91 0.50 -6.42
C GLN A 455 -12.25 -0.78 -6.94
N ASN A 456 -11.81 -0.78 -8.21
CA ASN A 456 -11.07 -1.85 -8.89
C ASN A 456 -9.54 -1.67 -8.84
N CYS A 457 -9.03 -0.67 -8.11
CA CYS A 457 -7.60 -0.35 -8.01
C CYS A 457 -6.94 0.01 -9.36
N GLU A 458 -7.67 0.69 -10.23
CA GLU A 458 -7.24 1.22 -11.55
C GLU A 458 -6.97 2.73 -11.42
N PHE A 459 -5.96 3.09 -10.62
CA PHE A 459 -5.68 4.46 -10.19
C PHE A 459 -5.22 5.38 -11.34
N ARG A 460 -4.58 4.81 -12.36
CA ARG A 460 -4.25 5.53 -13.60
C ARG A 460 -5.50 5.99 -14.35
N ASN A 461 -6.44 5.08 -14.55
CA ASN A 461 -7.70 5.39 -15.23
C ASN A 461 -8.52 6.40 -14.43
N TYR A 462 -8.52 6.27 -13.10
CA TYR A 462 -9.12 7.26 -12.20
C TYR A 462 -8.54 8.67 -12.42
N LEU A 463 -7.20 8.80 -12.52
CA LEU A 463 -6.55 10.07 -12.78
C LEU A 463 -6.91 10.62 -14.17
N ASP A 464 -7.01 9.74 -15.17
CA ASP A 464 -7.45 10.13 -16.51
C ASP A 464 -8.88 10.70 -16.50
N ASP A 465 -9.82 10.12 -15.75
CA ASP A 465 -11.18 10.66 -15.63
C ASP A 465 -11.22 12.08 -15.04
N LEU A 466 -10.36 12.36 -14.05
CA LEU A 466 -10.19 13.69 -13.47
C LEU A 466 -9.65 14.68 -14.53
N LEU A 467 -8.58 14.31 -15.23
CA LEU A 467 -7.97 15.17 -16.25
C LEU A 467 -8.91 15.39 -17.44
N ASN A 468 -9.70 14.39 -17.82
CA ASN A 468 -10.70 14.48 -18.89
C ASN A 468 -11.80 15.51 -18.55
N LEU A 469 -12.25 15.59 -17.29
CA LEU A 469 -13.22 16.61 -16.87
C LEU A 469 -12.61 18.01 -16.91
N SER A 470 -11.34 18.16 -16.53
CA SER A 470 -10.61 19.43 -16.67
C SER A 470 -10.46 19.84 -18.13
N ASP A 471 -10.10 18.92 -19.02
CA ASP A 471 -10.01 19.16 -20.45
C ASP A 471 -11.34 19.56 -21.06
N PHE A 472 -12.42 18.89 -20.66
CA PHE A 472 -13.77 19.24 -21.06
C PHE A 472 -14.12 20.68 -20.63
N GLY A 473 -13.84 21.06 -19.38
CA GLY A 473 -14.02 22.43 -18.89
C GLY A 473 -13.20 23.48 -19.66
N ASN A 474 -11.93 23.18 -19.97
CA ASN A 474 -11.08 24.05 -20.79
C ASN A 474 -11.64 24.28 -22.19
N LYS A 475 -12.13 23.22 -22.84
CA LYS A 475 -12.77 23.27 -24.16
C LYS A 475 -14.10 24.03 -24.11
N PHE A 476 -14.92 23.78 -23.10
CA PHE A 476 -16.20 24.48 -22.89
C PHE A 476 -15.98 25.99 -22.75
N PHE A 477 -15.02 26.42 -21.92
CA PHE A 477 -14.69 27.84 -21.77
C PHE A 477 -14.30 28.50 -23.09
N SER A 478 -13.49 27.81 -23.90
CA SER A 478 -12.98 28.33 -25.16
C SER A 478 -14.06 28.38 -26.23
N TYR A 479 -14.87 27.32 -26.34
CA TYR A 479 -15.97 27.21 -27.29
C TYR A 479 -17.07 28.25 -27.05
N GLN A 480 -17.42 28.51 -25.78
CA GLN A 480 -18.41 29.52 -25.41
C GLN A 480 -17.89 30.96 -25.54
N GLU A 481 -16.61 31.17 -25.84
CA GLU A 481 -15.97 32.48 -25.91
C GLU A 481 -16.33 33.40 -24.73
N VAL A 482 -16.27 32.88 -23.50
CA VAL A 482 -16.83 33.49 -22.28
C VAL A 482 -16.36 34.95 -22.08
N TRP A 483 -15.14 35.29 -22.51
CA TRP A 483 -14.59 36.65 -22.45
C TRP A 483 -15.33 37.66 -23.34
N LYS A 484 -15.94 37.22 -24.45
CA LYS A 484 -16.79 38.05 -25.32
C LYS A 484 -18.19 38.19 -24.74
N LEU A 485 -18.78 37.09 -24.26
CA LEU A 485 -20.14 37.06 -23.69
C LEU A 485 -20.33 38.11 -22.59
N LYS A 486 -19.31 38.33 -21.75
CA LYS A 486 -19.35 39.37 -20.71
C LYS A 486 -19.79 40.76 -21.21
N LYS A 487 -19.50 41.09 -22.48
CA LYS A 487 -19.83 42.38 -23.10
C LYS A 487 -21.08 42.33 -23.98
N THR A 488 -21.43 41.16 -24.52
CA THR A 488 -22.46 41.02 -25.56
C THR A 488 -23.74 40.39 -25.06
N ASP A 489 -23.67 39.44 -24.11
CA ASP A 489 -24.82 38.73 -23.57
C ASP A 489 -24.55 38.32 -22.11
N ARG A 490 -25.15 39.05 -21.19
CA ARG A 490 -24.93 38.85 -19.76
C ARG A 490 -25.56 37.57 -19.22
N GLU A 491 -26.71 37.16 -19.78
CA GLU A 491 -27.43 35.98 -19.34
C GLU A 491 -26.65 34.72 -19.74
N GLN A 492 -26.23 34.66 -21.00
CA GLN A 492 -25.42 33.56 -21.53
C GLN A 492 -24.05 33.49 -20.85
N TYR A 493 -23.45 34.64 -20.52
CA TYR A 493 -22.22 34.71 -19.73
C TYR A 493 -22.38 34.08 -18.34
N CYS A 494 -23.42 34.46 -17.58
CA CYS A 494 -23.67 33.91 -16.25
C CYS A 494 -24.00 32.41 -16.30
N SER A 495 -24.76 31.98 -17.31
CA SER A 495 -25.04 30.56 -17.57
C SER A 495 -23.74 29.77 -17.83
N ALA A 496 -22.85 30.29 -18.68
CA ALA A 496 -21.56 29.64 -18.95
C ALA A 496 -20.69 29.54 -17.68
N LEU A 497 -20.66 30.58 -16.86
CA LEU A 497 -19.94 30.55 -15.58
C LEU A 497 -20.52 29.52 -14.61
N LYS A 498 -21.84 29.37 -14.52
CA LYS A 498 -22.47 28.31 -13.70
C LYS A 498 -21.96 26.93 -14.09
N GLN A 499 -21.89 26.63 -15.38
CA GLN A 499 -21.37 25.35 -15.86
C GLN A 499 -19.91 25.13 -15.45
N LEU A 500 -19.07 26.14 -15.68
CA LEU A 500 -17.63 26.08 -15.41
C LEU A 500 -17.33 25.91 -13.92
N TYR A 501 -18.03 26.66 -13.07
CA TYR A 501 -17.90 26.55 -11.61
C TYR A 501 -18.35 25.19 -11.08
N SER A 502 -19.44 24.65 -11.62
CA SER A 502 -19.94 23.33 -11.21
C SER A 502 -18.92 22.23 -11.50
N MET A 503 -18.22 22.31 -12.64
CA MET A 503 -17.11 21.39 -12.95
C MET A 503 -15.88 21.59 -12.05
N ILE A 504 -15.60 22.81 -11.57
CA ILE A 504 -14.52 23.04 -10.58
C ILE A 504 -14.85 22.38 -9.25
N LEU A 505 -16.10 22.47 -8.81
CA LEU A 505 -16.53 21.79 -7.58
C LEU A 505 -16.44 20.26 -7.74
N ALA A 506 -16.87 19.72 -8.89
CA ALA A 506 -16.69 18.30 -9.21
C ALA A 506 -15.21 17.88 -9.17
N LEU A 507 -14.32 18.65 -9.80
CA LEU A 507 -12.87 18.42 -9.73
C LEU A 507 -12.33 18.50 -8.30
N GLY A 508 -12.86 19.40 -7.46
CA GLY A 508 -12.52 19.48 -6.04
C GLY A 508 -12.70 18.16 -5.30
N TYR A 509 -13.84 17.49 -5.52
CA TYR A 509 -14.10 16.14 -5.00
C TYR A 509 -13.17 15.10 -5.62
N LEU A 510 -13.04 15.06 -6.96
CA LEU A 510 -12.18 14.09 -7.66
C LEU A 510 -10.69 14.21 -7.28
N MET A 511 -10.24 15.38 -6.85
CA MET A 511 -8.87 15.58 -6.38
C MET A 511 -8.62 14.96 -4.99
N VAL A 512 -9.62 14.76 -4.14
CA VAL A 512 -9.41 14.34 -2.73
C VAL A 512 -8.52 13.09 -2.58
N PRO A 513 -8.70 12.00 -3.35
CA PRO A 513 -7.89 10.80 -3.19
C PRO A 513 -6.42 10.96 -3.65
N VAL A 514 -6.19 11.74 -4.72
CA VAL A 514 -4.89 11.81 -5.41
C VAL A 514 -4.10 13.07 -5.09
N LEU A 515 -4.77 14.22 -4.97
CA LEU A 515 -4.23 15.56 -4.74
C LEU A 515 -4.88 16.23 -3.52
N PRO A 516 -4.76 15.64 -2.31
CA PRO A 516 -5.47 16.09 -1.12
C PRO A 516 -5.13 17.51 -0.70
N GLU A 517 -3.87 17.94 -0.83
CA GLU A 517 -3.45 19.30 -0.45
C GLU A 517 -4.04 20.34 -1.40
N THR A 518 -4.08 20.02 -2.69
CA THR A 518 -4.68 20.86 -3.73
C THR A 518 -6.19 20.98 -3.52
N SER A 519 -6.88 19.88 -3.23
CA SER A 519 -8.32 19.90 -2.92
C SER A 519 -8.62 20.79 -1.71
N THR A 520 -7.81 20.68 -0.64
CA THR A 520 -7.91 21.52 0.56
C THR A 520 -7.68 23.00 0.24
N ARG A 521 -6.64 23.32 -0.54
CA ARG A 521 -6.37 24.71 -0.96
C ARG A 521 -7.49 25.28 -1.83
N LEU A 522 -8.10 24.46 -2.68
CA LEU A 522 -9.27 24.89 -3.46
C LEU A 522 -10.46 25.19 -2.55
N ALA A 523 -10.75 24.33 -1.56
CA ALA A 523 -11.82 24.56 -0.58
C ALA A 523 -11.59 25.88 0.18
N GLN A 524 -10.36 26.15 0.59
CA GLN A 524 -9.97 27.41 1.25
C GLN A 524 -10.19 28.64 0.35
N MET A 525 -9.83 28.58 -0.94
CA MET A 525 -10.06 29.70 -1.87
C MET A 525 -11.55 29.98 -2.10
N LEU A 526 -12.40 28.96 -1.99
CA LEU A 526 -13.85 29.04 -2.12
C LEU A 526 -14.56 29.32 -0.79
N GLU A 527 -13.83 29.35 0.33
CA GLU A 527 -14.34 29.47 1.70
C GLU A 527 -15.46 28.46 2.03
N ILE A 528 -15.34 27.24 1.51
CA ILE A 528 -16.20 26.10 1.86
C ILE A 528 -15.51 25.20 2.89
N GLU A 529 -16.29 24.36 3.58
CA GLU A 529 -15.76 23.48 4.63
C GLU A 529 -14.69 22.52 4.09
N THR A 530 -15.03 21.69 3.11
CA THR A 530 -14.17 20.62 2.60
C THR A 530 -14.79 19.93 1.38
N PHE A 531 -13.97 19.21 0.61
CA PHE A 531 -14.42 18.28 -0.42
C PHE A 531 -14.39 16.81 0.04
N ASP A 532 -14.06 16.53 1.30
CA ASP A 532 -13.97 15.16 1.84
C ASP A 532 -15.32 14.45 2.03
N LYS A 533 -16.41 14.99 1.49
CA LYS A 533 -17.73 14.34 1.45
C LYS A 533 -18.11 14.13 0.00
N TRP A 534 -17.63 13.03 -0.56
CA TRP A 534 -17.91 12.65 -1.94
C TRP A 534 -19.42 12.53 -2.18
N PRO A 535 -19.90 12.92 -3.37
CA PRO A 535 -21.30 12.73 -3.71
C PRO A 535 -21.68 11.25 -3.68
N GLN A 536 -22.88 10.98 -3.18
CA GLN A 536 -23.48 9.65 -3.28
C GLN A 536 -23.95 9.39 -4.71
N VAL A 537 -24.08 8.11 -5.07
CA VAL A 537 -24.50 7.69 -6.41
C VAL A 537 -25.87 8.30 -6.76
N ASN A 538 -25.96 8.97 -7.91
CA ASN A 538 -27.12 9.72 -8.41
C ASN A 538 -27.44 11.03 -7.65
N GLU A 539 -26.54 11.48 -6.78
CA GLU A 539 -26.66 12.74 -6.03
C GLU A 539 -25.51 13.72 -6.36
N GLU A 540 -24.73 13.44 -7.41
CA GLU A 540 -23.57 14.22 -7.83
C GLU A 540 -23.92 15.68 -8.09
N ILE A 541 -24.94 15.92 -8.91
CA ILE A 541 -25.38 17.28 -9.26
C ILE A 541 -25.94 18.00 -8.05
N ASN A 542 -26.81 17.36 -7.27
CA ASN A 542 -27.39 17.95 -6.06
C ASN A 542 -26.31 18.40 -5.08
N ARG A 543 -25.30 17.53 -4.85
CA ARG A 543 -24.16 17.84 -4.00
C ARG A 543 -23.36 19.04 -4.51
N ILE A 544 -23.13 19.13 -5.82
CA ILE A 544 -22.40 20.23 -6.45
C ILE A 544 -23.20 21.54 -6.33
N GLU A 545 -24.50 21.50 -6.59
CA GLU A 545 -25.36 22.69 -6.49
C GLU A 545 -25.44 23.20 -5.05
N ASP A 546 -25.55 22.30 -4.07
CA ASP A 546 -25.56 22.67 -2.66
C ASP A 546 -24.21 23.20 -2.18
N GLN A 547 -23.11 22.64 -2.68
CA GLN A 547 -21.77 23.15 -2.38
C GLN A 547 -21.56 24.55 -2.99
N LEU A 548 -22.08 24.79 -4.21
CA LEU A 548 -21.97 26.09 -4.87
C LEU A 548 -22.67 27.21 -4.08
N LYS A 549 -23.81 26.90 -3.44
CA LYS A 549 -24.53 27.86 -2.56
C LYS A 549 -23.72 28.24 -1.31
N GLN A 550 -22.74 27.43 -0.92
CA GLN A 550 -21.90 27.67 0.26
C GLN A 550 -20.65 28.49 -0.05
N VAL A 551 -20.30 28.67 -1.33
CA VAL A 551 -19.12 29.45 -1.75
C VAL A 551 -19.28 30.89 -1.29
N LYS A 552 -18.28 31.41 -0.55
CA LYS A 552 -18.30 32.79 -0.06
C LYS A 552 -17.42 33.70 -0.90
N GLN A 553 -17.68 34.99 -0.78
CA GLN A 553 -16.97 36.05 -1.47
C GLN A 553 -16.30 37.00 -0.47
N PRO A 554 -15.19 37.66 -0.84
CA PRO A 554 -14.51 37.59 -2.14
C PRO A 554 -13.63 36.33 -2.30
N ILE A 555 -13.71 35.69 -3.47
CA ILE A 555 -12.78 34.61 -3.84
C ILE A 555 -11.39 35.22 -4.07
N LYS A 556 -10.36 34.64 -3.45
CA LYS A 556 -8.95 35.06 -3.60
C LYS A 556 -8.18 33.99 -4.38
N PRO A 557 -8.25 33.99 -5.72
CA PRO A 557 -7.60 32.97 -6.53
C PRO A 557 -6.09 33.07 -6.40
N THR A 558 -5.44 31.92 -6.21
CA THR A 558 -3.99 31.79 -6.30
C THR A 558 -3.65 30.57 -7.14
N PRO A 559 -2.49 30.54 -7.83
CA PRO A 559 -2.07 29.36 -8.59
C PRO A 559 -1.99 28.11 -7.70
N LEU A 560 -2.69 27.04 -8.10
CA LEU A 560 -2.70 25.78 -7.36
C LEU A 560 -1.38 25.02 -7.50
N PHE A 561 -0.74 25.07 -8.66
CA PHE A 561 0.47 24.32 -8.96
C PHE A 561 1.62 25.25 -9.34
N ARG A 562 2.83 24.86 -8.93
CA ARG A 562 4.08 25.53 -9.34
C ARG A 562 4.58 24.90 -10.64
N LYS A 563 5.00 25.74 -11.57
CA LYS A 563 5.78 25.31 -12.75
C LYS A 563 7.19 24.91 -12.29
N ILE A 564 7.65 23.74 -12.69
CA ILE A 564 9.01 23.25 -12.43
C ILE A 564 9.91 23.69 -13.58
N ASP A 565 11.07 24.27 -13.27
CA ASP A 565 12.04 24.65 -14.29
C ASP A 565 12.69 23.39 -14.87
N PRO A 566 12.74 23.18 -16.21
CA PRO A 566 13.47 22.07 -16.81
C PRO A 566 14.95 21.97 -16.42
N LYS A 567 15.55 23.04 -15.89
CA LYS A 567 16.92 23.04 -15.36
C LYS A 567 17.01 22.68 -13.88
N GLU A 568 15.88 22.52 -13.19
CA GLU A 568 15.85 22.15 -11.79
C GLU A 568 16.24 20.68 -11.64
N THR A 569 17.38 20.42 -11.01
CA THR A 569 17.82 19.07 -10.65
C THR A 569 17.48 18.79 -9.19
N LEU A 570 17.35 17.51 -8.84
CA LEU A 570 17.44 17.11 -7.43
C LEU A 570 18.77 17.60 -6.86
N LYS A 571 18.72 18.20 -5.67
CA LYS A 571 19.89 18.76 -4.99
C LYS A 571 20.71 17.71 -4.27
#